data_AF-A0AAZ1XEP2-F1
#
_entry.id   AF-A0AAZ1XEP2-F1
#
_cell.length_a   1.000
_cell.length_b   1.000
_cell.length_c   1.000
_cell.angle_alpha   90.00
_cell.angle_beta   90.00
_cell.angle_gamma   90.00
#
_symmetry.space_group_name_H-M   'P 1'
#
loop_
_entity.id
_entity.type
_entity.pdbx_description
1 polymer ?
#
loop_
_entity_poly.entity_id
_entity_poly.type
_entity_poly.pdbx_seq_one_letter_code
_entity_poly.pdbx_strand_id
1 'polypeptide(L)'
;MDTLTTSPLVLNILFCLALFVDEHGHLKIYLPKKLLECLPKCTSLPKERHRWNTNEEIAAYLITFEKHEEWLTTSPKTRPQNGSMILYNRKKVKYRKDGYCWKKRKDGKTTREDHMKLKVQGVEVSGLTRVWI
;
A
#
# COMPACT_ATOMS: atom_id res chain seq x y z
N MET A 1 25.03 0.04 28.79
CA MET A 1 25.30 0.86 27.58
C MET A 1 24.91 -0.03 26.44
N ASP A 2 23.62 -0.07 26.18
CA ASP A 2 23.02 -1.27 25.61
C ASP A 2 23.11 -1.24 24.09
N THR A 3 23.70 -2.30 23.58
CA THR A 3 23.77 -2.70 22.19
C THR A 3 22.36 -2.70 21.58
N LEU A 4 22.00 -1.63 20.87
CA LEU A 4 20.81 -1.61 20.03
C LEU A 4 21.08 -2.51 18.83
N THR A 5 20.62 -3.75 19.00
CA THR A 5 20.43 -4.74 17.97
C THR A 5 19.87 -4.08 16.71
N THR A 6 20.60 -4.23 15.61
CA THR A 6 20.10 -4.09 14.25
C THR A 6 18.99 -5.12 14.05
N SER A 7 17.80 -4.82 14.54
CA SER A 7 16.57 -5.48 14.08
C SER A 7 16.38 -5.07 12.63
N PRO A 8 16.33 -6.01 11.67
CA PRO A 8 15.89 -5.68 10.32
C PRO A 8 14.46 -5.18 10.47
N LEU A 9 14.29 -3.86 10.36
CA LEU A 9 13.01 -3.19 10.51
C LEU A 9 12.06 -3.86 9.51
N VAL A 10 11.15 -4.69 10.02
CA VAL A 10 10.03 -5.24 9.25
C VAL A 10 9.07 -4.07 9.04
N LEU A 11 9.44 -3.18 8.12
CA LEU A 11 8.63 -2.04 7.70
C LEU A 11 7.60 -2.58 6.70
N ASN A 12 6.62 -3.32 7.21
CA ASN A 12 5.43 -3.72 6.47
C ASN A 12 4.47 -2.53 6.35
N ILE A 13 4.94 -1.40 5.81
CA ILE A 13 4.04 -0.32 5.42
C ILE A 13 3.61 -0.64 3.99
N LEU A 14 2.34 -1.03 3.83
CA LEU A 14 1.70 -1.13 2.53
C LEU A 14 1.62 0.28 1.93
N PHE A 15 2.66 0.70 1.21
CA PHE A 15 2.70 2.04 0.66
C PHE A 15 1.76 2.18 -0.53
N CYS A 16 0.84 3.13 -0.36
CA CYS A 16 0.27 3.99 -1.39
C CYS A 16 0.01 3.27 -2.71
N LEU A 17 -1.06 2.47 -2.74
CA LEU A 17 -1.59 2.00 -3.99
C LEU A 17 -2.10 3.20 -4.78
N ALA A 18 -1.53 3.40 -5.97
CA ALA A 18 -2.04 4.31 -6.97
C ALA A 18 -3.39 3.77 -7.45
N LEU A 19 -4.40 4.00 -6.62
CA LEU A 19 -5.78 3.92 -7.03
C LEU A 19 -5.96 4.94 -8.16
N PHE A 20 -6.07 4.46 -9.40
CA PHE A 20 -6.45 5.27 -10.54
C PHE A 20 -7.92 5.65 -10.35
N VAL A 21 -8.12 6.72 -9.61
CA VAL A 21 -9.37 7.46 -9.55
C VAL A 21 -9.43 8.29 -10.83
N ASP A 22 -10.40 8.01 -11.69
CA ASP A 22 -10.69 8.80 -12.89
C ASP A 22 -11.16 10.22 -12.51
N GLU A 23 -11.31 11.09 -13.50
CA GLU A 23 -11.69 12.50 -13.25
C GLU A 23 -13.06 12.67 -12.59
N HIS A 24 -13.89 11.61 -12.59
CA HIS A 24 -15.20 11.57 -11.94
C HIS A 24 -15.17 10.94 -10.55
N GLY A 25 -14.00 10.59 -10.03
CA GLY A 25 -13.90 9.96 -8.71
C GLY A 25 -14.04 8.44 -8.71
N HIS A 26 -14.19 7.80 -9.88
CA HIS A 26 -14.34 6.35 -9.95
C HIS A 26 -13.00 5.63 -9.98
N LEU A 27 -12.88 4.63 -9.13
CA LEU A 27 -11.73 3.74 -9.07
C LEU A 27 -11.78 2.78 -10.28
N LYS A 28 -10.96 3.04 -11.30
CA LYS A 28 -10.78 2.12 -12.43
C LYS A 28 -9.60 1.19 -12.17
N ILE A 29 -9.86 0.10 -11.46
CA ILE A 29 -8.93 -1.03 -11.46
C ILE A 29 -9.37 -1.98 -12.56
N TYR A 30 -8.53 -2.15 -13.58
CA TYR A 30 -8.72 -3.20 -14.58
C TYR A 30 -8.19 -4.51 -14.01
N LEU A 31 -9.05 -5.18 -13.24
CA LEU A 31 -8.88 -6.57 -12.90
C LEU A 31 -9.59 -7.43 -13.95
N PRO A 32 -8.93 -8.45 -14.51
CA PRO A 32 -9.62 -9.48 -15.27
C PRO A 32 -10.80 -10.02 -14.46
N LYS A 33 -12.01 -10.04 -15.05
CA LYS A 33 -13.26 -10.42 -14.37
C LYS A 33 -13.13 -11.74 -13.57
N LYS A 34 -12.38 -12.69 -14.14
CA LYS A 34 -12.03 -13.97 -13.49
C LYS A 34 -11.39 -13.81 -12.11
N LEU A 35 -10.49 -12.84 -11.93
CA LEU A 35 -9.90 -12.58 -10.60
C LEU A 35 -10.91 -11.95 -9.64
N LEU A 36 -11.81 -11.10 -10.14
CA LEU A 36 -12.84 -10.46 -9.32
C LEU A 36 -13.84 -11.48 -8.75
N GLU A 37 -14.13 -12.52 -9.53
CA GLU A 37 -15.02 -13.63 -9.15
C GLU A 37 -14.33 -14.62 -8.20
N CYS A 38 -13.01 -14.82 -8.33
CA CYS A 38 -12.27 -15.78 -7.50
C CYS A 38 -11.68 -15.21 -6.22
N LEU A 39 -11.57 -13.87 -6.09
CA LEU A 39 -10.97 -13.26 -4.91
C LEU A 39 -12.04 -12.94 -3.86
N PRO A 40 -11.90 -13.49 -2.63
CA PRO A 40 -12.79 -13.11 -1.55
C PRO A 40 -12.59 -11.63 -1.23
N LYS A 41 -13.68 -10.85 -1.22
CA LYS A 41 -13.66 -9.51 -0.66
C LYS A 41 -13.37 -9.59 0.83
N CYS A 42 -12.54 -8.69 1.34
CA CYS A 42 -12.29 -8.62 2.77
C CYS A 42 -13.30 -7.69 3.46
N THR A 43 -13.69 -8.02 4.68
CA THR A 43 -14.66 -7.23 5.46
C THR A 43 -14.02 -6.08 6.24
N SER A 44 -12.71 -6.15 6.50
CA SER A 44 -11.95 -5.16 7.25
C SER A 44 -10.50 -5.06 6.76
N LEU A 45 -9.93 -3.86 6.87
CA LEU A 45 -8.50 -3.64 6.76
C LEU A 45 -7.86 -3.91 8.14
N PRO A 46 -6.88 -4.81 8.26
CA PRO A 46 -6.14 -4.98 9.51
C PRO A 46 -5.53 -3.64 9.94
N LYS A 47 -5.50 -3.36 11.24
CA LYS A 47 -4.80 -2.17 11.77
C LYS A 47 -3.30 -2.40 11.87
N GLU A 48 -2.89 -3.66 12.08
CA GLU A 48 -1.51 -4.07 12.27
C GLU A 48 -1.24 -5.43 11.60
N ARG A 49 -0.01 -5.60 11.10
CA ARG A 49 0.48 -6.83 10.49
C ARG A 49 2.01 -6.92 10.59
N HIS A 50 2.49 -7.92 11.32
CA HIS A 50 3.93 -8.19 11.48
C HIS A 50 4.50 -9.22 10.48
N ARG A 51 3.81 -9.43 9.36
CA ARG A 51 4.29 -10.26 8.24
C ARG A 51 3.97 -9.60 6.90
N TRP A 52 4.63 -10.04 5.85
CA TRP A 52 4.29 -9.61 4.50
C TRP A 52 2.87 -10.04 4.12
N ASN A 53 2.14 -9.14 3.46
CA ASN A 53 0.87 -9.48 2.82
C ASN A 53 1.11 -10.28 1.54
N THR A 54 0.29 -11.31 1.32
CA THR A 54 0.27 -12.03 0.05
C THR A 54 -0.30 -11.14 -1.07
N ASN A 55 -0.11 -11.55 -2.33
CA ASN A 55 -0.69 -10.81 -3.44
C ASN A 55 -2.23 -10.82 -3.40
N GLU A 56 -2.80 -11.94 -2.96
CA GLU A 56 -4.23 -12.16 -2.80
C GLU A 56 -4.80 -11.25 -1.70
N GLU A 57 -4.12 -11.11 -0.56
CA GLU A 57 -4.53 -10.18 0.50
C GLU A 57 -4.52 -8.73 0.02
N ILE A 58 -3.45 -8.33 -0.68
CA ILE A 58 -3.34 -6.98 -1.25
C ILE A 58 -4.46 -6.73 -2.26
N ALA A 59 -4.73 -7.72 -3.13
CA ALA A 59 -5.81 -7.62 -4.10
C ALA A 59 -7.18 -7.53 -3.41
N ALA A 60 -7.43 -8.34 -2.37
CA ALA A 60 -8.67 -8.28 -1.59
C ALA A 60 -8.92 -6.89 -1.01
N TYR A 61 -7.90 -6.26 -0.39
CA TYR A 61 -8.02 -4.88 0.12
C TYR A 61 -8.34 -3.88 -0.99
N LEU A 62 -7.80 -4.09 -2.18
CA LEU A 62 -7.94 -3.18 -3.31
C LEU A 62 -9.30 -3.27 -4.00
N ILE A 63 -9.92 -4.46 -4.04
CA ILE A 63 -11.21 -4.67 -4.72
C ILE A 63 -12.42 -4.36 -3.87
N THR A 64 -12.27 -4.26 -2.55
CA THR A 64 -13.34 -3.87 -1.63
C THR A 64 -13.53 -2.35 -1.63
N PHE A 65 -13.85 -1.78 -2.79
CA PHE A 65 -14.01 -0.35 -3.00
C PHE A 65 -15.06 0.28 -2.09
N GLU A 66 -16.13 -0.45 -1.81
CA GLU A 66 -17.21 -0.04 -0.93
C GLU A 66 -16.74 0.26 0.51
N LYS A 67 -15.55 -0.21 0.90
CA LYS A 67 -14.95 0.06 2.21
C LYS A 67 -13.84 1.11 2.17
N HIS A 68 -13.43 1.58 0.99
CA HIS A 68 -12.29 2.50 0.89
C HIS A 68 -12.57 3.84 1.54
N GLU A 69 -13.81 4.33 1.50
CA GLU A 69 -14.18 5.57 2.21
C GLU A 69 -13.92 5.47 3.72
N GLU A 70 -14.17 4.30 4.31
CA GLU A 70 -13.91 3.99 5.72
C GLU A 70 -12.41 3.77 6.00
N TRP A 71 -11.70 3.12 5.08
CA TRP A 71 -10.30 2.70 5.29
C TRP A 71 -9.26 3.75 4.91
N LEU A 72 -9.61 4.70 4.04
CA LEU A 72 -8.70 5.73 3.59
C LEU A 72 -8.35 6.68 4.73
N THR A 73 -7.07 6.76 5.04
CA THR A 73 -6.56 7.77 5.95
C THR A 73 -6.39 9.10 5.22
N THR A 74 -6.96 10.17 5.78
CA THR A 74 -6.99 11.51 5.18
C THR A 74 -5.79 12.38 5.52
N SER A 75 -4.94 11.96 6.46
CA SER A 75 -3.76 12.69 6.92
C SER A 75 -2.55 11.76 7.12
N PRO A 76 -1.31 12.22 6.85
CA PRO A 76 -0.12 11.42 7.13
C PRO A 76 -0.05 11.10 8.63
N LYS A 77 0.35 9.87 8.97
CA LYS A 77 0.57 9.47 10.35
C LYS A 77 2.05 9.69 10.70
N THR A 78 2.31 10.42 11.78
CA THR A 78 3.68 10.62 12.28
C THR A 78 4.14 9.38 13.02
N ARG A 79 5.26 8.78 12.58
CA ARG A 79 5.91 7.61 13.16
C ARG A 79 4.90 6.52 13.55
N PRO A 80 4.12 6.00 12.60
CA PRO A 80 3.20 4.90 12.86
C PRO A 80 3.95 3.71 13.47
N GLN A 81 3.27 2.99 14.36
CA GLN A 81 3.81 1.80 15.01
C GLN A 81 4.21 0.74 13.97
N ASN A 82 5.22 -0.07 14.31
CA ASN A 82 5.69 -1.13 13.42
C ASN A 82 4.56 -2.07 13.04
N GLY A 83 4.45 -2.42 11.75
CA GLY A 83 3.37 -3.26 11.25
C GLY A 83 2.04 -2.52 11.01
N SER A 84 1.94 -1.21 11.26
CA SER A 84 0.73 -0.44 10.95
C SER A 84 0.34 -0.60 9.47
N MET A 85 -0.90 -1.03 9.25
CA MET A 85 -1.50 -1.16 7.93
C MET A 85 -2.35 0.08 7.65
N ILE A 86 -1.91 0.90 6.69
CA ILE A 86 -2.51 2.21 6.43
C ILE A 86 -2.76 2.37 4.95
N LEU A 87 -3.99 2.71 4.57
CA LEU A 87 -4.37 2.99 3.19
C LEU A 87 -4.43 4.50 2.95
N TYR A 88 -3.72 4.97 1.92
CA TYR A 88 -3.68 6.38 1.54
C TYR A 88 -4.09 6.58 0.08
N ASN A 89 -4.81 7.67 -0.18
CA ASN A 89 -4.94 8.21 -1.53
C ASN A 89 -3.73 9.11 -1.84
N ARG A 90 -2.81 8.64 -2.70
CA ARG A 90 -1.57 9.35 -3.06
C ARG A 90 -1.79 10.74 -3.66
N LYS A 91 -2.93 10.96 -4.34
CA LYS A 91 -3.27 12.28 -4.91
C LYS A 91 -3.64 13.28 -3.81
N LYS A 92 -4.29 12.81 -2.74
CA LYS A 92 -4.80 13.65 -1.64
C LYS A 92 -3.81 13.79 -0.47
N VAL A 93 -3.03 12.76 -0.17
CA VAL A 93 -2.19 12.70 1.04
C VAL A 93 -0.71 12.61 0.70
N LYS A 94 0.09 13.55 1.23
CA LYS A 94 1.55 13.52 1.17
C LYS A 94 2.10 12.63 2.31
N TYR A 95 2.02 11.31 2.13
CA TYR A 95 2.39 10.32 3.16
C TYR A 95 3.83 10.45 3.70
N ARG A 96 4.77 10.99 2.91
CA ARG A 96 6.18 11.13 3.31
C ARG A 96 6.40 12.14 4.46
N LYS A 97 5.36 12.87 4.86
CA LYS A 97 5.37 13.72 6.06
C LYS A 97 5.06 12.90 7.32
N ASP A 98 5.59 11.67 7.39
CA ASP A 98 5.41 10.72 8.49
C ASP A 98 6.52 10.79 9.54
N GLY A 99 7.52 11.67 9.35
CA GLY A 99 8.61 11.83 10.32
C GLY A 99 9.69 10.75 10.26
N TYR A 100 9.67 9.89 9.22
CA TYR A 100 10.78 8.99 8.89
C TYR A 100 11.79 9.65 7.93
N CYS A 101 13.04 9.15 7.96
CA CYS A 101 14.09 9.58 7.05
C CYS A 101 14.03 8.78 5.73
N TRP A 102 13.40 9.37 4.73
CA TRP A 102 13.23 8.76 3.41
C TRP A 102 14.54 8.74 2.61
N LYS A 103 14.97 7.55 2.18
CA LYS A 103 16.15 7.41 1.31
C LYS A 103 15.88 8.05 -0.05
N LYS A 104 16.85 8.83 -0.55
CA LYS A 104 16.79 9.42 -1.89
C LYS A 104 17.56 8.58 -2.90
N ARG A 105 17.24 8.74 -4.18
CA ARG A 105 18.03 8.23 -5.31
C ARG A 105 19.41 8.93 -5.34
N LYS A 106 20.32 8.44 -6.16
CA LYS A 106 21.69 8.97 -6.29
C LYS A 106 21.72 10.46 -6.64
N ASP A 107 20.69 10.95 -7.34
CA ASP A 107 20.54 12.35 -7.73
C ASP A 107 20.09 13.29 -6.58
N GLY A 108 19.71 12.74 -5.42
CA GLY A 108 19.22 13.51 -4.27
C GLY A 108 17.88 14.22 -4.48
N LYS A 109 17.23 14.03 -5.64
CA LYS A 109 15.98 14.71 -6.00
C LYS A 109 14.76 13.86 -5.65
N THR A 110 14.81 12.59 -6.01
CA THR A 110 13.65 11.69 -5.89
C THR A 110 13.81 10.71 -4.74
N THR A 111 12.72 10.40 -4.04
CA THR A 111 12.70 9.34 -3.03
C THR A 111 12.89 7.99 -3.72
N ARG A 112 13.72 7.13 -3.12
CA ARG A 112 13.89 5.76 -3.59
C ARG A 112 12.65 4.95 -3.20
N GLU A 113 12.05 4.33 -4.21
CA GLU A 113 10.86 3.48 -4.10
C GLU A 113 11.04 2.36 -5.12
N ASP A 114 10.97 1.11 -4.70
CA ASP A 114 11.03 -0.03 -5.61
C ASP A 114 9.61 -0.41 -6.01
N HIS A 115 9.35 -0.44 -7.32
CA HIS A 115 8.02 -0.61 -7.90
C HIS A 115 7.91 -2.01 -8.47
N MET A 116 6.97 -2.81 -7.96
CA MET A 116 6.67 -4.14 -8.47
C MET A 116 5.24 -4.22 -8.96
N LYS A 117 5.02 -4.91 -10.08
CA LYS A 117 3.67 -5.16 -10.57
C LYS A 117 2.97 -6.21 -9.71
N LEU A 118 1.70 -5.95 -9.35
CA LEU A 118 0.91 -6.94 -8.61
C LEU A 118 0.49 -8.07 -9.56
N LYS A 119 0.76 -9.32 -9.16
CA LYS A 119 0.32 -10.52 -9.89
C LYS A 119 -0.45 -11.43 -8.95
N VAL A 120 -1.66 -11.83 -9.34
CA VAL A 120 -2.52 -12.72 -8.55
C VAL A 120 -2.81 -13.93 -9.41
N GLN A 121 -2.52 -15.14 -8.90
CA GLN A 121 -2.68 -16.40 -9.66
C GLN A 121 -2.01 -16.36 -11.05
N GLY A 122 -0.84 -15.74 -11.15
CA GLY A 122 -0.09 -15.60 -12.42
C GLY A 122 -0.58 -14.49 -13.35
N VAL A 123 -1.69 -13.82 -13.01
CA VAL A 123 -2.28 -12.74 -13.81
C VAL A 123 -1.86 -11.38 -13.27
N GLU A 124 -1.30 -10.55 -14.14
CA GLU A 124 -0.93 -9.18 -13.79
C GLU A 124 -2.18 -8.31 -13.61
N VAL A 125 -2.19 -7.54 -12.52
CA VAL A 125 -3.26 -6.58 -12.24
C VAL A 125 -2.84 -5.21 -12.78
N SER A 126 -3.43 -4.83 -13.90
CA SER A 126 -3.13 -3.58 -14.58
C SER A 126 -3.43 -2.36 -13.70
N GLY A 127 -2.50 -1.39 -13.71
CA GLY A 127 -2.64 -0.14 -12.95
C GLY A 127 -2.31 -0.25 -11.46
N LEU A 128 -2.01 -1.45 -10.95
CA LEU A 128 -1.63 -1.66 -9.55
C LEU A 128 -0.15 -2.02 -9.41
N THR A 129 0.57 -1.16 -8.70
CA THR A 129 1.99 -1.32 -8.40
C THR A 129 2.16 -1.39 -6.88
N ARG A 130 2.86 -2.41 -6.40
CA ARG A 130 3.38 -2.50 -5.04
C ARG A 130 4.58 -1.59 -4.95
N VAL A 131 4.58 -0.66 -3.99
CA VAL A 131 5.70 0.22 -3.72
C VAL A 131 6.39 -0.25 -2.44
N TRP A 132 7.67 -0.57 -2.56
CA TRP A 132 8.57 -0.90 -1.45
C TRP A 132 9.53 0.27 -1.20
N ILE A 133 9.98 0.46 0.04
CA ILE A 133 10.88 1.57 0.44
C ILE A 133 12.04 1.02 1.26
#